data_AF-A0A2K8WT13-F1
#
_entry.id   AF-A0A2K8WT13-F1
#
_cell.length_a   1.000
_cell.length_b   1.000
_cell.length_c   1.000
_cell.angle_alpha   90.00
_cell.angle_beta   90.00
_cell.angle_gamma   90.00
#
_symmetry.space_group_name_H-M   'P 1'
#
loop_
_entity.id
_entity.type
_entity.pdbx_description
1 polymer ?
#
loop_
_entity_poly.entity_id
_entity_poly.type
_entity_poly.pdbx_seq_one_letter_code
_entity_poly.pdbx_strand_id
1 'polypeptide(L)'
;MPYSSPISDRTSEPKARQIIILLIIFGSIITFLLYSLFSLANNLVNFIPVSVESKIGSLVVPSFEKKNKSNNTEKQLNQLLNNIEQKLSNDSLEKRDYQIIYIAEDTVNAIALPGDKIVIYEGLLKEIESENELVMILSHEIGHFANRDHLRSIGNIILMKMVINYFLGGFEILQSGADLTNLVVNAQYSQTQEKKADIFGINLLYKYYGHVNGATDFFERLEKEEKTPKFTQFLSSHPLPRKRVKNLERLIKENNYPLKDKKLLTIDIS
;
A
#
# COMPACT_ATOMS: atom_id res chain seq x y z
N MET A 1 79.70 -22.90 -1.55
CA MET A 1 78.71 -22.01 -0.91
C MET A 1 77.32 -22.50 -1.28
N PRO A 2 76.44 -22.86 -0.32
CA PRO A 2 75.03 -23.08 -0.64
C PRO A 2 74.27 -21.75 -0.53
N TYR A 3 73.56 -21.38 -1.59
CA TYR A 3 72.66 -20.23 -1.62
C TYR A 3 71.36 -20.60 -0.90
N SER A 4 71.15 -20.12 0.31
CA SER A 4 69.87 -20.21 1.01
C SER A 4 68.98 -19.05 0.55
N SER A 5 68.00 -19.32 -0.31
CA SER A 5 66.94 -18.34 -0.62
C SER A 5 66.12 -18.08 0.63
N PRO A 6 65.97 -16.82 1.10
CA PRO A 6 64.98 -16.50 2.09
C PRO A 6 63.63 -16.42 1.37
N ILE A 7 62.86 -17.50 1.40
CA ILE A 7 61.42 -17.36 1.16
C ILE A 7 60.90 -16.60 2.37
N SER A 8 60.80 -15.28 2.26
CA SER A 8 60.17 -14.46 3.27
C SER A 8 58.68 -14.75 3.22
N ASP A 9 58.22 -15.64 4.09
CA ASP A 9 56.80 -15.80 4.37
C ASP A 9 56.36 -14.58 5.18
N ARG A 10 56.00 -13.51 4.47
CA ARG A 10 55.45 -12.27 5.03
C ARG A 10 54.09 -12.00 4.41
N THR A 11 53.10 -12.79 4.78
CA THR A 11 51.76 -12.25 4.92
C THR A 11 51.56 -11.95 6.40
N SER A 12 51.74 -10.69 6.81
CA SER A 12 51.35 -10.27 8.15
C SER A 12 49.86 -10.55 8.32
N GLU A 13 49.45 -11.25 9.39
CA GLU A 13 48.04 -11.51 9.64
C GLU A 13 47.22 -10.22 9.55
N PRO A 14 46.07 -10.23 8.85
CA PRO A 14 45.25 -9.05 8.70
C PRO A 14 44.86 -8.54 10.09
N LYS A 15 45.21 -7.29 10.39
CA LYS A 15 44.84 -6.66 11.66
C LYS A 15 43.32 -6.68 11.76
N ALA A 16 42.75 -6.94 12.94
CA ALA A 16 41.29 -6.99 13.14
C ALA A 16 40.53 -5.80 12.50
N ARG A 17 41.14 -4.61 12.49
CA ARG A 17 40.63 -3.42 11.79
C ARG A 17 40.43 -3.62 10.28
N GLN A 18 41.35 -4.28 9.58
CA GLN A 18 41.25 -4.56 8.15
C GLN A 18 40.10 -5.53 7.86
N ILE A 19 39.92 -6.55 8.71
CA ILE A 19 38.79 -7.50 8.62
C ILE A 19 37.47 -6.75 8.80
N ILE A 20 37.35 -5.89 9.81
CA ILE A 20 36.14 -5.08 10.04
C ILE A 20 35.85 -4.16 8.85
N ILE A 21 36.86 -3.48 8.30
CA ILE A 21 36.69 -2.62 7.11
C ILE A 21 36.18 -3.44 5.92
N LEU A 22 36.75 -4.62 5.67
CA LEU A 22 36.31 -5.50 4.59
C LEU A 22 34.86 -5.98 4.80
N LEU A 23 34.48 -6.33 6.03
CA LEU A 23 33.10 -6.71 6.35
C LEU A 23 32.11 -5.56 6.15
N ILE A 24 32.48 -4.34 6.52
CA ILE A 24 31.65 -3.14 6.29
C ILE A 24 31.49 -2.87 4.79
N ILE A 25 32.59 -2.93 4.02
CA ILE A 25 32.55 -2.73 2.57
C ILE A 25 31.69 -3.81 1.91
N PHE A 26 31.90 -5.07 2.26
CA PHE A 26 31.14 -6.20 1.74
C PHE A 26 29.65 -6.08 2.08
N GLY A 27 29.32 -5.77 3.34
CA GLY A 27 27.94 -5.52 3.76
C GLY A 27 27.30 -4.36 3.01
N SER A 28 28.03 -3.25 2.83
CA SER A 28 27.55 -2.08 2.09
C SER A 28 27.28 -2.41 0.61
N ILE A 29 28.14 -3.19 -0.03
CA ILE A 29 27.94 -3.66 -1.40
C ILE A 29 26.68 -4.53 -1.49
N ILE A 30 26.50 -5.48 -0.58
CA ILE A 30 25.28 -6.32 -0.54
C ILE A 30 24.03 -5.46 -0.38
N THR A 31 24.04 -4.52 0.58
CA THR A 31 22.90 -3.62 0.80
C THR A 31 22.59 -2.78 -0.44
N PHE A 32 23.62 -2.26 -1.11
CA PHE A 32 23.46 -1.49 -2.35
C PHE A 32 22.90 -2.34 -3.49
N LEU A 33 23.37 -3.58 -3.66
CA LEU A 33 22.87 -4.51 -4.66
C LEU A 33 21.41 -4.89 -4.41
N LEU A 34 21.06 -5.21 -3.16
CA LEU A 34 19.68 -5.49 -2.78
C LEU A 34 18.78 -4.27 -3.01
N TYR A 35 19.19 -3.09 -2.56
CA TYR A 35 18.44 -1.85 -2.82
C TYR A 35 18.22 -1.62 -4.32
N SER A 36 19.25 -1.80 -5.14
CA SER A 36 19.18 -1.63 -6.59
C SER A 36 18.22 -2.64 -7.23
N LEU A 37 18.25 -3.90 -6.79
CA LEU A 37 17.35 -4.95 -7.25
C LEU A 37 15.89 -4.64 -6.94
N PHE A 38 15.59 -4.26 -5.68
CA PHE A 38 14.24 -3.86 -5.28
C PHE A 38 13.78 -2.59 -6.01
N SER A 39 14.67 -1.60 -6.17
CA SER A 39 14.35 -0.38 -6.93
C SER A 39 14.03 -0.70 -8.39
N LEU A 40 14.79 -1.59 -9.02
CA LEU A 40 14.53 -2.02 -10.40
C LEU A 40 13.18 -2.73 -10.50
N ALA A 41 12.89 -3.68 -9.61
CA ALA A 41 11.61 -4.39 -9.58
C ALA A 41 10.42 -3.42 -9.42
N ASN A 42 10.52 -2.44 -8.53
CA ASN A 42 9.48 -1.44 -8.30
C ASN A 42 9.25 -0.52 -9.52
N ASN A 43 10.30 -0.24 -10.31
CA ASN A 43 10.17 0.49 -11.57
C ASN A 43 9.54 -0.37 -12.67
N LEU A 44 9.85 -1.66 -12.71
CA LEU A 44 9.29 -2.61 -13.68
C LEU A 44 7.77 -2.77 -13.53
N VAL A 45 7.21 -2.57 -12.33
CA VAL A 45 5.77 -2.59 -12.09
C VAL A 45 5.00 -1.64 -13.01
N ASN A 46 5.60 -0.51 -13.43
CA ASN A 46 4.93 0.42 -14.34
C ASN A 46 4.69 -0.15 -15.75
N PHE A 47 5.43 -1.18 -16.14
CA PHE A 47 5.30 -1.84 -17.45
C PHE A 47 4.35 -3.04 -17.43
N ILE A 48 3.81 -3.43 -16.27
CA ILE A 48 2.86 -4.54 -16.17
C ILE A 48 1.52 -4.11 -16.83
N PRO A 49 1.03 -4.74 -17.90
CA PRO A 49 -0.26 -4.35 -18.48
C PRO A 49 -1.42 -4.56 -17.50
N VAL A 50 -2.50 -3.78 -17.62
CA VAL A 50 -3.70 -3.98 -16.77
C VAL A 50 -4.28 -5.38 -16.93
N SER A 51 -4.21 -5.97 -18.13
CA SER A 51 -4.65 -7.35 -18.36
C SER A 51 -3.88 -8.38 -17.51
N VAL A 52 -2.61 -8.14 -17.19
CA VAL A 52 -1.83 -9.00 -16.29
C VAL A 52 -2.22 -8.76 -14.84
N GLU A 53 -2.43 -7.50 -14.46
CA GLU A 53 -2.95 -7.12 -13.15
C GLU A 53 -4.32 -7.76 -12.86
N SER A 54 -5.24 -7.77 -13.84
CA SER A 54 -6.54 -8.44 -13.73
C SER A 54 -6.41 -9.95 -13.57
N LYS A 55 -5.42 -10.59 -14.22
CA LYS A 55 -5.14 -12.03 -14.00
C LYS A 55 -4.68 -12.31 -12.58
N ILE A 56 -3.82 -11.46 -12.01
CA ILE A 56 -3.43 -11.56 -10.60
C ILE A 56 -4.69 -11.41 -9.71
N GLY A 57 -5.56 -10.45 -10.04
CA GLY A 57 -6.84 -10.24 -9.37
C GLY A 57 -7.72 -11.49 -9.37
N SER A 58 -7.83 -12.18 -10.51
CA SER A 58 -8.65 -13.40 -10.64
C SER A 58 -8.24 -14.55 -9.71
N LEU A 59 -7.00 -14.52 -9.19
CA LEU A 59 -6.51 -15.52 -8.22
C LEU A 59 -6.82 -15.15 -6.77
N VAL A 60 -7.06 -13.87 -6.48
CA VAL A 60 -7.22 -13.32 -5.13
C VAL A 60 -8.68 -12.99 -4.81
N VAL A 61 -9.36 -12.34 -5.75
CA VAL A 61 -10.74 -11.84 -5.62
C VAL A 61 -11.73 -12.93 -5.16
N PRO A 62 -11.69 -14.18 -5.66
CA PRO A 62 -12.62 -15.22 -5.22
C PRO A 62 -12.58 -15.52 -3.71
N SER A 63 -11.45 -15.28 -3.04
CA SER A 63 -11.35 -15.45 -1.58
C SER A 63 -12.17 -14.41 -0.82
N PHE A 64 -12.30 -13.20 -1.37
CA PHE A 64 -13.08 -12.11 -0.79
C PHE A 64 -14.55 -12.18 -1.22
N GLU A 65 -14.84 -12.55 -2.47
CA GLU A 65 -16.22 -12.72 -2.95
C GLU A 65 -16.97 -13.82 -2.18
N LYS A 66 -16.29 -14.87 -1.72
CA LYS A 66 -16.90 -15.89 -0.84
C LYS A 66 -17.38 -15.32 0.51
N LYS A 67 -16.77 -14.24 0.98
CA LYS A 67 -17.15 -13.53 2.20
C LYS A 67 -18.14 -12.40 1.92
N ASN A 68 -18.28 -12.02 0.66
CA ASN A 68 -19.16 -10.94 0.25
C ASN A 68 -20.61 -11.30 0.58
N LYS A 69 -21.27 -10.39 1.30
CA LYS A 69 -22.72 -10.40 1.44
C LYS A 69 -23.26 -9.31 0.54
N SER A 70 -23.36 -9.60 -0.76
CA SER A 70 -23.83 -8.61 -1.73
C SER A 70 -25.21 -8.12 -1.31
N ASN A 71 -25.29 -6.85 -0.92
CA ASN A 71 -26.43 -6.23 -0.27
C ASN A 71 -26.65 -4.80 -0.80
N ASN A 72 -27.59 -4.08 -0.21
CA ASN A 72 -27.87 -2.70 -0.58
C ASN A 72 -26.67 -1.77 -0.35
N THR A 73 -25.91 -2.00 0.72
CA THR A 73 -24.70 -1.25 1.08
C THR A 73 -23.66 -1.29 -0.03
N GLU A 74 -23.35 -2.48 -0.58
CA GLU A 74 -22.43 -2.63 -1.70
C GLU A 74 -22.86 -1.81 -2.93
N LYS A 75 -24.15 -1.78 -3.24
CA LYS A 75 -24.68 -1.01 -4.36
C LYS A 75 -24.50 0.49 -4.14
N GLN A 76 -24.81 0.99 -2.95
CA GLN A 76 -24.62 2.40 -2.61
C GLN A 76 -23.14 2.80 -2.64
N LEU A 77 -22.25 1.94 -2.15
CA LEU A 77 -20.81 2.14 -2.21
C LEU A 77 -20.30 2.20 -3.66
N ASN A 78 -20.70 1.26 -4.51
CA ASN A 78 -20.32 1.26 -5.93
C ASN A 78 -20.91 2.47 -6.67
N GLN A 79 -22.12 2.93 -6.33
CA GLN A 79 -22.67 4.18 -6.88
C GLN A 79 -21.85 5.40 -6.49
N LEU A 80 -21.44 5.50 -5.22
CA LEU A 80 -20.55 6.57 -4.76
C LEU A 80 -19.21 6.51 -5.50
N LEU A 81 -18.60 5.33 -5.60
CA LEU A 81 -17.33 5.12 -6.31
C LEU A 81 -17.43 5.54 -7.78
N ASN A 82 -18.49 5.15 -8.48
CA ASN A 82 -18.73 5.56 -9.86
C ASN A 82 -18.82 7.09 -10.01
N ASN A 83 -19.41 7.80 -9.04
CA ASN A 83 -19.48 9.26 -9.06
C ASN A 83 -18.09 9.89 -8.81
N ILE A 84 -17.28 9.30 -7.93
CA ILE A 84 -15.90 9.73 -7.68
C ILE A 84 -15.06 9.55 -8.95
N GLU A 85 -15.18 8.41 -9.63
CA GLU A 85 -14.44 8.09 -10.86
C GLU A 85 -14.69 9.09 -11.99
N GLN A 86 -15.91 9.62 -12.11
CA GLN A 86 -16.23 10.66 -13.09
C GLN A 86 -15.41 11.95 -12.92
N LYS A 87 -14.73 12.13 -11.77
CA LYS A 87 -13.84 13.26 -11.50
C LYS A 87 -12.37 12.96 -11.77
N LEU A 88 -12.03 11.71 -12.09
CA LEU A 88 -10.69 11.35 -12.55
C LEU A 88 -10.43 12.02 -13.90
N SER A 89 -9.19 12.48 -14.10
CA SER A 89 -8.79 13.02 -15.39
C SER A 89 -8.75 11.88 -16.41
N ASN A 90 -9.25 12.11 -17.63
CA ASN A 90 -9.23 11.14 -18.74
C ASN A 90 -7.81 10.81 -19.28
N ASP A 91 -6.76 11.22 -18.58
CA ASP A 91 -5.37 11.13 -19.05
C ASP A 91 -4.78 9.71 -18.92
N SER A 92 -5.51 8.75 -18.35
CA SER A 92 -5.10 7.34 -18.34
C SER A 92 -5.51 6.64 -19.64
N LEU A 93 -4.51 6.17 -20.40
CA LEU A 93 -4.68 5.41 -21.65
C LEU A 93 -5.48 4.10 -21.52
N GLU A 94 -5.70 3.62 -20.30
CA GLU A 94 -6.49 2.41 -20.03
C GLU A 94 -7.60 2.75 -19.03
N LYS A 95 -8.86 2.58 -19.46
CA LYS A 95 -10.03 2.77 -18.62
C LYS A 95 -10.04 1.68 -17.54
N ARG A 96 -9.98 2.10 -16.27
CA ARG A 96 -10.16 1.26 -15.09
C ARG A 96 -11.65 1.04 -14.82
N ASP A 97 -11.99 -0.05 -14.16
CA ASP A 97 -13.36 -0.39 -13.74
C ASP A 97 -13.31 -0.74 -12.25
N TYR A 98 -13.27 0.30 -11.39
CA TYR A 98 -13.15 0.04 -9.96
C TYR A 98 -14.47 -0.46 -9.40
N GLN A 99 -14.40 -1.53 -8.61
CA GLN A 99 -15.57 -2.14 -8.02
C GLN A 99 -15.34 -2.46 -6.55
N ILE A 100 -16.33 -2.15 -5.73
CA ILE A 100 -16.30 -2.43 -4.29
C ILE A 100 -16.85 -3.82 -4.03
N ILE A 101 -16.11 -4.57 -3.20
CA ILE A 101 -16.54 -5.80 -2.55
C ILE A 101 -16.81 -5.46 -1.09
N TYR A 102 -18.06 -5.57 -0.66
CA TYR A 102 -18.43 -5.31 0.73
C TYR A 102 -18.31 -6.57 1.59
N ILE A 103 -17.67 -6.45 2.76
CA ILE A 103 -17.53 -7.55 3.73
C ILE A 103 -18.16 -7.15 5.06
N ALA A 104 -19.22 -7.86 5.43
CA ALA A 104 -19.94 -7.71 6.70
C ALA A 104 -19.18 -8.33 7.89
N GLU A 105 -17.96 -7.86 8.13
CA GLU A 105 -17.11 -8.18 9.28
C GLU A 105 -16.75 -6.87 10.02
N ASP A 106 -16.67 -6.91 11.36
CA ASP A 106 -16.40 -5.74 12.22
C ASP A 106 -14.96 -5.20 12.13
N THR A 107 -14.14 -5.74 11.24
CA THR A 107 -12.78 -5.27 10.99
C THR A 107 -12.79 -3.84 10.46
N VAL A 108 -12.02 -2.93 11.07
CA VAL A 108 -11.80 -1.60 10.50
C VAL A 108 -10.70 -1.70 9.45
N ASN A 109 -11.08 -1.84 8.17
CA ASN A 109 -10.11 -1.82 7.07
C ASN A 109 -10.73 -1.48 5.71
N ALA A 110 -9.87 -1.11 4.76
CA ALA A 110 -10.13 -1.13 3.32
C ALA A 110 -8.87 -1.64 2.60
N ILE A 111 -9.01 -2.30 1.44
CA ILE A 111 -7.87 -2.88 0.71
C ILE A 111 -8.07 -2.74 -0.79
N ALA A 112 -7.13 -2.10 -1.48
CA ALA A 112 -6.96 -2.19 -2.93
C ALA A 112 -6.39 -3.56 -3.37
N LEU A 113 -7.18 -4.36 -4.08
CA LEU A 113 -6.76 -5.63 -4.68
C LEU A 113 -6.39 -5.46 -6.16
N PRO A 114 -5.44 -6.25 -6.70
CA PRO A 114 -5.22 -6.32 -8.14
C PRO A 114 -6.50 -6.61 -8.92
N GLY A 115 -6.64 -6.00 -10.10
CA GLY A 115 -7.84 -6.14 -10.93
C GLY A 115 -8.96 -5.18 -10.57
N ASP A 116 -8.60 -3.97 -10.11
CA ASP A 116 -9.51 -2.85 -9.85
C ASP A 116 -10.60 -3.16 -8.80
N LYS A 117 -10.31 -4.00 -7.80
CA LYS A 117 -11.27 -4.29 -6.71
C LYS A 117 -10.86 -3.59 -5.42
N ILE A 118 -11.80 -2.90 -4.77
CA ILE A 118 -11.61 -2.32 -3.44
C ILE A 118 -12.45 -3.14 -2.46
N VAL A 119 -11.82 -3.72 -1.44
CA VAL A 119 -12.55 -4.37 -0.34
C VAL A 119 -12.84 -3.33 0.73
N ILE A 120 -14.08 -3.25 1.19
CA ILE A 120 -14.49 -2.40 2.32
C ILE A 120 -15.18 -3.27 3.35
N TYR A 121 -14.73 -3.13 4.60
CA TYR A 121 -15.29 -3.85 5.73
C TYR A 121 -16.34 -3.02 6.45
N GLU A 122 -17.38 -3.67 6.97
CA GLU A 122 -18.44 -3.05 7.77
C GLU A 122 -17.89 -2.28 8.97
N GLY A 123 -16.88 -2.84 9.64
CA GLY A 123 -16.20 -2.17 10.74
C GLY A 123 -15.65 -0.80 10.36
N LEU A 124 -15.15 -0.61 9.14
CA LEU A 124 -14.72 0.70 8.67
C LEU A 124 -15.90 1.66 8.56
N LEU A 125 -17.00 1.24 7.94
CA LEU A 125 -18.17 2.10 7.73
C LEU A 125 -18.80 2.56 9.05
N LYS A 126 -18.77 1.73 10.09
CA LYS A 126 -19.22 2.08 11.46
C LYS A 126 -18.40 3.22 12.09
N GLU A 127 -17.18 3.45 11.62
CA GLU A 127 -16.28 4.50 12.11
C GLU A 127 -16.30 5.79 11.29
N ILE A 128 -17.03 5.80 10.17
CA ILE A 128 -17.16 6.96 9.29
C ILE A 128 -18.28 7.86 9.79
N GLU A 129 -17.97 9.14 9.98
CA GLU A 129 -18.91 10.14 10.51
C GLU A 129 -19.44 11.09 9.41
N SER A 130 -18.85 11.05 8.21
CA SER A 130 -19.31 11.86 7.07
C SER A 130 -19.00 11.21 5.73
N GLU A 131 -19.77 11.55 4.70
CA GLU A 131 -19.49 11.10 3.32
C GLU A 131 -18.11 11.61 2.85
N ASN A 132 -17.69 12.80 3.30
CA ASN A 132 -16.38 13.38 3.00
C ASN A 132 -15.22 12.48 3.45
N GLU A 133 -15.32 11.87 4.64
CA GLU A 133 -14.33 10.92 5.13
C GLU A 133 -14.29 9.65 4.27
N LEU A 134 -15.47 9.11 3.92
CA LEU A 134 -15.55 7.94 3.04
C LEU A 134 -14.95 8.23 1.66
N VAL A 135 -15.29 9.38 1.06
CA VAL A 135 -14.72 9.80 -0.23
C VAL A 135 -13.22 10.00 -0.11
N MET A 136 -12.70 10.53 1.01
CA MET A 136 -11.26 10.66 1.23
C MET A 136 -10.57 9.29 1.24
N ILE A 137 -11.13 8.30 1.96
CA ILE A 137 -10.58 6.94 2.03
C ILE A 137 -10.67 6.23 0.68
N LEU A 138 -11.82 6.28 -0.01
CA LEU A 138 -11.97 5.71 -1.34
C LEU A 138 -10.98 6.34 -2.34
N SER A 139 -10.84 7.66 -2.30
CA SER A 139 -9.91 8.39 -3.16
C SER A 139 -8.45 8.05 -2.82
N HIS A 140 -8.13 7.79 -1.56
CA HIS A 140 -6.83 7.28 -1.12
C HIS A 140 -6.54 5.88 -1.70
N GLU A 141 -7.50 4.96 -1.64
CA GLU A 141 -7.36 3.63 -2.26
C GLU A 141 -7.18 3.72 -3.79
N ILE A 142 -7.93 4.59 -4.48
CA ILE A 142 -7.69 4.88 -5.91
C ILE A 142 -6.28 5.44 -6.12
N GLY A 143 -5.77 6.24 -5.18
CA GLY A 143 -4.38 6.71 -5.18
C GLY A 143 -3.36 5.57 -5.15
N HIS A 144 -3.61 4.50 -4.39
CA HIS A 144 -2.77 3.30 -4.43
C HIS A 144 -2.83 2.59 -5.78
N PHE A 145 -3.99 2.51 -6.43
CA PHE A 145 -4.11 1.99 -7.79
C PHE A 145 -3.36 2.83 -8.82
N ALA A 146 -3.54 4.14 -8.77
CA ALA A 146 -2.87 5.09 -9.66
C ALA A 146 -1.34 4.98 -9.55
N ASN A 147 -0.84 4.75 -8.33
CA ASN A 147 0.57 4.51 -8.11
C ASN A 147 0.97 3.06 -8.39
N ARG A 148 0.07 2.07 -8.37
CA ARG A 148 0.34 0.61 -8.45
C ARG A 148 1.04 0.04 -7.22
N ASP A 149 0.66 0.53 -6.05
CA ASP A 149 1.31 0.20 -4.78
C ASP A 149 1.07 -1.25 -4.34
N HIS A 150 -0.12 -1.79 -4.59
CA HIS A 150 -0.47 -3.19 -4.36
C HIS A 150 0.47 -4.14 -5.12
N LEU A 151 0.73 -3.86 -6.41
CA LEU A 151 1.65 -4.66 -7.22
C LEU A 151 3.10 -4.55 -6.72
N ARG A 152 3.53 -3.36 -6.31
CA ARG A 152 4.87 -3.17 -5.70
C ARG A 152 5.00 -3.93 -4.39
N SER A 153 3.99 -3.88 -3.53
CA SER A 153 4.01 -4.57 -2.24
C SER A 153 4.10 -6.09 -2.44
N ILE A 154 3.23 -6.67 -3.27
CA ILE A 154 3.27 -8.10 -3.63
C ILE A 154 4.63 -8.47 -4.24
N GLY A 155 5.11 -7.69 -5.21
CA GLY A 155 6.38 -7.93 -5.88
C GLY A 155 7.58 -7.89 -4.93
N ASN A 156 7.61 -6.93 -3.99
CA ASN A 156 8.68 -6.84 -2.99
C ASN A 156 8.66 -8.04 -2.04
N ILE A 157 7.49 -8.53 -1.63
CA ILE A 157 7.41 -9.73 -0.76
C ILE A 157 7.88 -10.97 -1.52
N ILE A 158 7.45 -11.16 -2.77
CA ILE A 158 7.89 -12.28 -3.62
C ILE A 158 9.41 -12.22 -3.83
N LEU A 159 9.95 -11.04 -4.16
CA LEU A 159 11.37 -10.84 -4.36
C LEU A 159 12.17 -11.12 -3.07
N MET A 160 11.67 -10.67 -1.92
CA MET A 160 12.29 -10.98 -0.62
C MET A 160 12.32 -12.49 -0.37
N LYS A 161 11.20 -13.19 -0.60
CA LYS A 161 11.13 -14.65 -0.48
C LYS A 161 12.11 -15.35 -1.44
N MET A 162 12.25 -14.86 -2.67
CA MET A 162 13.23 -15.39 -3.64
C MET A 162 14.67 -15.21 -3.16
N VAL A 163 15.02 -14.03 -2.65
CA VAL A 163 16.35 -13.75 -2.10
C VAL A 163 16.64 -14.70 -0.93
N ILE A 164 15.72 -14.83 0.02
CA ILE A 164 15.87 -15.73 1.18
C ILE A 164 16.03 -17.18 0.70
N ASN A 165 15.17 -17.64 -0.22
CA ASN A 165 15.24 -19.01 -0.75
C ASN A 165 16.54 -19.28 -1.52
N TYR A 166 17.11 -18.30 -2.23
CA TYR A 166 18.39 -18.46 -2.91
C TYR A 166 19.54 -18.73 -1.93
N PHE A 167 19.55 -18.07 -0.77
CA PHE A 167 20.62 -18.23 0.23
C PHE A 167 20.40 -19.39 1.20
N LEU A 168 19.16 -19.64 1.62
CA LEU A 168 18.84 -20.62 2.65
C LEU A 168 18.27 -21.94 2.09
N GLY A 169 17.77 -21.92 0.84
CA GLY A 169 17.02 -23.02 0.26
C GLY A 169 15.69 -23.30 0.97
N GLY A 170 14.91 -24.23 0.41
CA GLY A 170 13.85 -24.92 1.15
C GLY A 170 12.46 -24.28 1.24
N PHE A 171 12.16 -23.22 0.47
CA PHE A 171 10.82 -22.61 0.48
C PHE A 171 10.22 -22.48 -0.91
N GLU A 172 9.02 -23.02 -1.07
CA GLU A 172 8.16 -22.68 -2.22
C GLU A 172 7.58 -21.27 -2.00
N ILE A 173 7.68 -20.42 -3.00
CA ILE A 173 7.42 -18.98 -2.85
C ILE A 173 5.91 -18.67 -2.94
N LEU A 174 5.19 -19.38 -3.82
CA LEU A 174 3.76 -19.28 -4.07
C LEU A 174 3.26 -20.67 -4.54
N GLN A 175 2.49 -21.37 -3.71
CA GLN A 175 1.97 -22.71 -4.03
C GLN A 175 0.52 -22.66 -4.52
N SER A 176 -0.23 -21.63 -4.10
CA SER A 176 -1.66 -21.53 -4.36
C SER A 176 -2.14 -20.08 -4.45
N GLY A 177 -3.38 -19.90 -4.95
CA GLY A 177 -4.07 -18.60 -4.87
C GLY A 177 -4.27 -18.11 -3.43
N ALA A 178 -4.37 -19.02 -2.45
CA ALA A 178 -4.50 -18.66 -1.04
C ALA A 178 -3.22 -17.99 -0.50
N ASP A 179 -2.03 -18.44 -0.95
CA ASP A 179 -0.78 -17.79 -0.58
C ASP A 179 -0.73 -16.36 -1.11
N LEU A 180 -1.19 -16.15 -2.34
CA LEU A 180 -1.26 -14.82 -2.94
C LEU A 180 -2.27 -13.93 -2.21
N THR A 181 -3.44 -14.46 -1.85
CA THR A 181 -4.43 -13.74 -1.01
C THR A 181 -3.81 -13.32 0.32
N ASN A 182 -3.06 -14.21 0.98
CA ASN A 182 -2.36 -13.88 2.22
C ASN A 182 -1.32 -12.77 2.02
N LEU A 183 -0.60 -12.72 0.89
CA LEU A 183 0.30 -11.62 0.59
C LEU A 183 -0.44 -10.28 0.45
N VAL A 184 -1.61 -10.28 -0.19
CA VAL A 184 -2.40 -9.06 -0.39
C VAL A 184 -2.98 -8.55 0.93
N VAL A 185 -3.52 -9.45 1.77
CA VAL A 185 -4.08 -9.08 3.09
C VAL A 185 -3.02 -8.49 4.02
N ASN A 186 -1.78 -8.97 3.92
CA ASN A 186 -0.65 -8.52 4.75
C ASN A 186 0.23 -7.49 4.02
N ALA A 187 -0.24 -6.92 2.90
CA ALA A 187 0.49 -5.89 2.21
C ALA A 187 0.63 -4.65 3.12
N GLN A 188 1.83 -4.09 3.15
CA GLN A 188 2.13 -2.85 3.86
C GLN A 188 2.62 -1.82 2.88
N TYR A 189 2.27 -0.56 3.13
CA TYR A 189 2.69 0.56 2.30
C TYR A 189 3.72 1.42 3.02
N SER A 190 4.74 1.84 2.26
CA SER A 190 5.77 2.75 2.75
C SER A 190 5.20 4.14 2.98
N GLN A 191 5.86 4.94 3.83
CA GLN A 191 5.46 6.34 4.09
C GLN A 191 5.38 7.19 2.81
N THR A 192 6.20 6.88 1.80
CA THR A 192 6.19 7.56 0.52
C THR A 192 4.96 7.20 -0.32
N GLN A 193 4.52 5.94 -0.25
CA GLN A 193 3.31 5.47 -0.91
C GLN A 193 2.07 6.09 -0.27
N GLU A 194 1.97 6.02 1.05
CA GLU A 194 0.91 6.68 1.82
C GLU A 194 0.81 8.17 1.50
N LYS A 195 1.94 8.90 1.50
CA LYS A 195 1.95 10.32 1.16
C LYS A 195 1.44 10.60 -0.27
N LYS A 196 1.76 9.74 -1.25
CA LYS A 196 1.29 9.92 -2.63
C LYS A 196 -0.21 9.63 -2.74
N ALA A 197 -0.68 8.59 -2.06
CA ALA A 197 -2.10 8.24 -1.98
C ALA A 197 -2.91 9.34 -1.25
N ASP A 198 -2.38 9.90 -0.15
CA ASP A 198 -2.96 11.05 0.56
C ASP A 198 -3.12 12.27 -0.35
N ILE A 199 -2.06 12.64 -1.09
CA ILE A 199 -2.08 13.76 -2.03
C ILE A 199 -3.08 13.52 -3.15
N PHE A 200 -3.11 12.31 -3.69
CA PHE A 200 -4.09 11.94 -4.71
C PHE A 200 -5.51 12.03 -4.15
N GLY A 201 -5.73 11.48 -2.95
CA GLY A 201 -7.01 11.42 -2.27
C GLY A 201 -7.61 12.79 -2.02
N ILE A 202 -6.84 13.70 -1.42
CA ILE A 202 -7.33 15.05 -1.11
C ILE A 202 -7.63 15.86 -2.37
N ASN A 203 -6.84 15.68 -3.42
CA ASN A 203 -7.07 16.36 -4.70
C ASN A 203 -8.35 15.85 -5.37
N LEU A 204 -8.62 14.55 -5.29
CA LEU A 204 -9.84 13.96 -5.85
C LEU A 204 -11.08 14.34 -5.02
N LEU A 205 -10.97 14.35 -3.69
CA LEU A 205 -11.99 14.90 -2.79
C LEU A 205 -12.34 16.35 -3.16
N TYR A 206 -11.31 17.19 -3.39
CA TYR A 206 -11.51 18.56 -3.84
C TYR A 206 -12.20 18.64 -5.20
N LYS A 207 -11.82 17.80 -6.18
CA LYS A 207 -12.50 17.74 -7.48
C LYS A 207 -13.96 17.30 -7.36
N TYR A 208 -14.27 16.45 -6.38
CA TYR A 208 -15.61 15.92 -6.16
C TYR A 208 -16.55 16.95 -5.52
N TYR A 209 -16.13 17.62 -4.43
CA TYR A 209 -16.99 18.56 -3.69
C TYR A 209 -16.68 20.05 -3.89
N GLY A 210 -15.51 20.39 -4.42
CA GLY A 210 -14.99 21.76 -4.44
C GLY A 210 -14.52 22.27 -3.07
N HIS A 211 -14.35 21.38 -2.09
CA HIS A 211 -13.79 21.63 -0.77
C HIS A 211 -13.18 20.33 -0.19
N VAL A 212 -12.39 20.44 0.87
CA VAL A 212 -11.68 19.29 1.47
C VAL A 212 -11.96 19.10 2.97
N ASN A 213 -12.97 19.79 3.50
CA ASN A 213 -13.40 19.55 4.88
C ASN A 213 -13.76 18.06 5.09
N GLY A 214 -13.39 17.49 6.24
CA GLY A 214 -13.53 16.06 6.52
C GLY A 214 -12.34 15.19 6.08
N ALA A 215 -11.35 15.73 5.37
CA ALA A 215 -10.22 14.95 4.86
C ALA A 215 -9.29 14.38 5.94
N THR A 216 -9.23 15.01 7.12
CA THR A 216 -8.34 14.59 8.22
C THR A 216 -9.07 13.85 9.34
N ASP A 217 -10.39 14.03 9.45
CA ASP A 217 -11.20 13.61 10.60
C ASP A 217 -11.02 12.13 10.97
N PHE A 218 -11.10 11.21 10.00
CA PHE A 218 -10.86 9.78 10.27
C PHE A 218 -9.44 9.51 10.75
N PHE A 219 -8.42 10.14 10.15
CA PHE A 219 -7.02 9.97 10.55
C PHE A 219 -6.73 10.58 11.92
N GLU A 220 -7.42 11.66 12.29
CA GLU A 220 -7.34 12.24 13.64
C GLU A 220 -7.96 11.31 14.69
N ARG A 221 -9.08 10.64 14.37
CA ARG A 221 -9.65 9.59 15.24
C ARG A 221 -8.69 8.40 15.36
N LEU A 222 -8.10 7.95 14.26
CA LEU A 222 -7.06 6.92 14.26
C LEU A 222 -5.85 7.30 15.13
N GLU A 223 -5.37 8.54 15.06
CA GLU A 223 -4.26 9.02 15.91
C GLU A 223 -4.62 8.94 17.40
N LYS A 224 -5.83 9.34 17.78
CA LYS A 224 -6.30 9.32 19.18
C LYS A 224 -6.44 7.90 19.73
N GLU A 225 -6.82 6.95 18.87
CA GLU A 225 -7.10 5.57 19.24
C GLU A 225 -6.04 4.57 18.76
N GLU A 226 -4.84 5.03 18.39
CA GLU A 226 -3.79 4.20 17.76
C GLU A 226 -3.32 3.01 18.61
N LYS A 227 -3.57 3.06 19.92
CA LYS A 227 -3.22 2.00 20.88
C LYS A 227 -4.35 1.00 21.10
N THR A 228 -5.51 1.21 20.52
CA THR A 228 -6.65 0.30 20.66
C THR A 228 -6.55 -0.84 19.65
N PRO A 229 -6.93 -2.07 20.01
CA PRO A 229 -6.93 -3.20 19.06
C PRO A 229 -7.79 -2.97 17.82
N LYS A 230 -8.81 -2.10 17.94
CA LYS A 230 -9.83 -1.79 16.92
C LYS A 230 -9.23 -1.36 15.58
N PHE A 231 -8.19 -0.53 15.62
CA PHE A 231 -7.55 0.03 14.42
C PHE A 231 -6.25 -0.67 14.03
N THR A 232 -5.85 -1.73 14.74
CA THR A 232 -4.59 -2.45 14.49
C THR A 232 -4.46 -2.88 13.04
N GLN A 233 -5.53 -3.42 12.45
CA GLN A 233 -5.50 -3.91 11.07
C GLN A 233 -5.26 -2.76 10.07
N PHE A 234 -6.04 -1.68 10.17
CA PHE A 234 -5.86 -0.50 9.31
C PHE A 234 -4.45 0.10 9.45
N LEU A 235 -3.95 0.24 10.70
CA LEU A 235 -2.64 0.84 10.96
C LEU A 235 -1.48 -0.07 10.54
N SER A 236 -1.71 -1.38 10.44
CA SER A 236 -0.72 -2.34 9.97
C SER A 236 -0.50 -2.24 8.46
N SER A 237 -1.54 -1.95 7.67
CA SER A 237 -1.43 -1.69 6.23
C SER A 237 -1.09 -0.23 5.92
N HIS A 238 -1.66 0.72 6.68
CA HIS A 238 -1.53 2.18 6.50
C HIS A 238 -0.94 2.87 7.75
N PRO A 239 0.40 2.89 7.92
CA PRO A 239 1.03 3.37 9.13
C PRO A 239 1.07 4.91 9.27
N LEU A 240 1.39 5.38 10.49
CA LEU A 240 1.71 6.78 10.87
C LEU A 240 0.56 7.82 10.75
N PRO A 241 -0.57 7.61 11.43
CA PRO A 241 -1.74 8.49 11.34
C PRO A 241 -1.40 9.96 11.67
N ARG A 242 -0.62 10.20 12.74
CA ARG A 242 -0.16 11.55 13.13
C ARG A 242 0.60 12.30 12.05
N LYS A 243 1.46 11.60 11.29
CA LYS A 243 2.25 12.24 10.22
C LYS A 243 1.37 12.55 9.02
N ARG A 244 0.38 11.72 8.74
CA ARG A 244 -0.61 11.92 7.67
C ARG A 244 -1.47 13.15 7.95
N VAL A 245 -2.05 13.26 9.14
CA VAL A 245 -2.82 14.46 9.56
C VAL A 245 -2.01 15.73 9.34
N LYS A 246 -0.79 15.82 9.89
CA LYS A 246 0.08 16.99 9.71
C LYS A 246 0.40 17.31 8.25
N ASN A 247 0.59 16.29 7.42
CA ASN A 247 0.86 16.49 6.00
C ASN A 247 -0.37 17.01 5.26
N LEU A 248 -1.55 16.45 5.54
CA LEU A 248 -2.82 16.86 4.95
C LEU A 248 -3.17 18.29 5.37
N GLU A 249 -3.10 18.62 6.66
CA GLU A 249 -3.30 19.99 7.16
C GLU A 249 -2.38 21.00 6.46
N ARG A 250 -1.10 20.64 6.30
CA ARG A 250 -0.13 21.47 5.60
C ARG A 250 -0.53 21.65 4.13
N LEU A 251 -0.95 20.59 3.43
CA LEU A 251 -1.41 20.66 2.04
C LEU A 251 -2.68 21.51 1.89
N ILE A 252 -3.63 21.39 2.83
CA ILE A 252 -4.85 22.20 2.88
C ILE A 252 -4.50 23.68 2.93
N LYS A 253 -3.57 24.04 3.82
CA LYS A 253 -3.10 25.42 3.99
C LYS A 253 -2.31 25.93 2.77
N GLU A 254 -1.36 25.15 2.27
CA GLU A 254 -0.50 25.53 1.14
C GLU A 254 -1.30 25.76 -0.15
N ASN A 255 -2.33 24.95 -0.40
CA ASN A 255 -3.17 25.05 -1.60
C ASN A 255 -4.40 25.95 -1.43
N ASN A 256 -4.60 26.55 -0.24
CA ASN A 256 -5.80 27.33 0.10
C ASN A 256 -7.10 26.58 -0.21
N TYR A 257 -7.16 25.29 0.14
CA TYR A 257 -8.37 24.51 -0.13
C TYR A 257 -9.55 25.04 0.69
N PRO A 258 -10.73 25.24 0.08
CA PRO A 258 -11.93 25.63 0.82
C PRO A 258 -12.32 24.58 1.86
N LEU A 259 -12.81 25.04 3.00
CA LEU A 259 -13.46 24.23 4.02
C LEU A 259 -14.94 24.66 4.08
N LYS A 260 -15.85 23.77 3.68
CA LYS A 260 -17.30 23.99 3.66
C LYS A 260 -17.99 22.90 4.47
N ASP A 261 -19.31 22.96 4.59
CA ASP A 261 -20.10 21.98 5.31
C ASP A 261 -19.87 20.55 4.80
N LYS A 262 -19.63 19.63 5.73
CA LYS A 262 -19.48 18.20 5.43
C LYS A 262 -20.83 17.62 5.03
N LYS A 263 -20.81 16.66 4.09
CA LYS A 263 -21.98 15.88 3.70
C LYS A 263 -22.21 14.75 4.70
N LEU A 264 -23.47 14.57 5.10
CA LEU A 264 -23.89 13.45 5.94
C LEU A 264 -23.66 12.13 5.19
N LEU A 265 -23.23 11.11 5.90
CA LEU A 265 -23.13 9.76 5.34
C LEU A 265 -24.53 9.22 5.05
N THR A 266 -24.81 8.90 3.78
CA THR A 266 -26.11 8.33 3.35
C THR A 266 -26.07 6.82 3.12
N ILE A 267 -24.94 6.18 3.39
CA ILE A 267 -24.77 4.73 3.25
C ILE A 267 -25.51 4.04 4.40
N ASP A 268 -26.43 3.14 4.05
CA ASP A 268 -27.19 2.37 5.03
C ASP A 268 -26.46 1.06 5.32
N ILE A 269 -26.13 0.85 6.60
CA ILE A 269 -25.46 -0.33 7.12
C ILE A 269 -26.52 -1.20 7.81
N SER A 270 -27.49 -1.68 7.02
CA SER A 270 -28.62 -2.50 7.46
C SER A 270 -28.45 -3.96 7.08
#